data_AF-A0A060VXK1-F1
#
_entry.id   AF-A0A060VXK1-F1
#
_cell.length_a   1.000
_cell.length_b   1.000
_cell.length_c   1.000
_cell.angle_alpha   90.00
_cell.angle_beta   90.00
_cell.angle_gamma   90.00
#
_symmetry.space_group_name_H-M   'P 1'
#
loop_
_entity.id
_entity.type
_entity.pdbx_description
1 polymer ?
#
loop_
_entity_poly.entity_id
_entity_poly.type
_entity_poly.pdbx_seq_one_letter_code
_entity_poly.pdbx_strand_id
1 'polypeptide(L)'
;MCWQCNDNNLIVNRLACVSVNLMCCSATCGVGVQNRDVYCRLKGTGRVREELCGSHNRPATAQPCQVTECLHHTWAAGEWQDCNATCGEGMRNRKVLCVGAELTPVQDTLCDPSSCPALHQPCSRAPCYHMWITGEWSQCSASCGVGYQQRIVSCSMKPSSTLHPYDAQSSALSHPHCPEPPPPSTRQCLLWDCPQAAYWKVGPWSKCSQTCGAGVMERRVECLFSKGQPSKHCRPAERPESQATCRERECQLLTSCREVQMIQGVRMDGEYYLKVKSRILQIYCAEMQTDFPKEYVTLRSGQTDNYSEVYGYRLLNPFDCPYNDSRRQDCDCRNDYSAAGYTLFHKVRLDIISLRIMTTDLKFSQTLFGRPVPFATAGDCYSAAKCPQGQFSINLIGTGLKVAEATKWTSQGNYVSVKVHRSEDGARIYGRCGGFCGKCIPQPHNSLLVYVQ
;
A
#
# COMPACT_ATOMS: atom_id res chain seq x y z
N MET A 1 102.83 43.21 14.93
CA MET A 1 103.70 43.92 15.89
C MET A 1 105.11 43.35 15.81
N CYS A 2 106.08 44.17 16.24
CA CYS A 2 107.47 43.84 16.60
C CYS A 2 108.56 44.35 15.62
N TRP A 3 108.83 45.66 15.79
CA TRP A 3 110.14 46.27 16.07
C TRP A 3 111.41 45.42 15.90
N GLN A 4 112.37 46.03 15.19
CA GLN A 4 113.78 45.64 15.08
C GLN A 4 114.52 45.82 16.42
N CYS A 5 115.39 44.86 16.73
CA CYS A 5 116.58 45.09 17.55
C CYS A 5 117.84 44.73 16.76
N ASN A 6 118.72 45.74 16.71
CA ASN A 6 120.16 45.77 16.48
C ASN A 6 120.93 44.44 16.36
N ASP A 7 121.96 44.40 15.49
CA ASP A 7 123.30 44.56 16.07
C ASP A 7 124.44 44.94 15.11
N ASN A 8 125.29 45.75 15.73
CA ASN A 8 126.60 46.27 15.38
C ASN A 8 127.58 45.27 14.73
N ASN A 9 128.41 45.72 13.78
CA ASN A 9 129.80 46.10 14.08
C ASN A 9 130.60 46.64 12.88
N LEU A 10 131.63 47.42 13.22
CA LEU A 10 132.55 48.18 12.37
C LEU A 10 133.40 47.30 11.43
N ILE A 11 133.84 47.87 10.29
CA ILE A 11 135.27 47.95 9.85
C ILE A 11 135.41 48.87 8.62
N VAL A 12 136.52 49.60 8.65
CA VAL A 12 137.24 50.46 7.70
C VAL A 12 137.04 50.22 6.18
N ASN A 13 136.77 51.32 5.44
CA ASN A 13 136.87 51.55 3.98
C ASN A 13 136.69 50.34 3.02
N ARG A 14 135.46 49.84 2.79
CA ARG A 14 135.05 49.06 1.58
C ARG A 14 133.53 49.18 1.28
N LEU A 15 133.14 49.01 0.00
CA LEU A 15 131.73 48.93 -0.47
C LEU A 15 130.98 47.71 0.10
N ALA A 16 129.67 47.81 0.36
CA ALA A 16 128.82 46.70 0.84
C ALA A 16 127.36 46.78 0.37
N CYS A 17 126.71 45.61 0.20
CA CYS A 17 125.27 45.50 -0.01
C CYS A 17 124.49 45.62 1.31
N VAL A 18 123.34 46.29 1.29
CA VAL A 18 122.45 46.45 2.46
C VAL A 18 121.06 45.90 2.13
N SER A 19 120.48 45.11 3.05
CA SER A 19 119.09 44.61 2.95
C SER A 19 118.16 45.37 3.90
N VAL A 20 116.96 45.70 3.45
CA VAL A 20 115.90 46.34 4.25
C VAL A 20 114.85 45.29 4.64
N ASN A 21 114.07 45.53 5.70
CA ASN A 21 113.13 44.59 6.34
C ASN A 21 112.27 43.73 5.38
N LEU A 22 111.94 42.51 5.82
CA LEU A 22 111.17 41.49 5.06
C LEU A 22 109.66 41.79 4.98
N MET A 23 109.06 41.53 3.81
CA MET A 23 107.61 41.62 3.56
C MET A 23 106.85 40.36 4.05
N CYS A 24 105.51 40.44 4.10
CA CYS A 24 104.62 39.32 4.46
C CYS A 24 104.76 38.12 3.53
N CYS A 25 104.53 36.91 4.07
CA CYS A 25 104.59 35.64 3.34
C CYS A 25 103.49 35.57 2.26
N SER A 26 103.84 35.12 1.05
CA SER A 26 102.92 35.02 -0.09
C SER A 26 101.80 33.97 0.07
N ALA A 27 101.89 33.10 1.07
CA ALA A 27 100.92 32.03 1.35
C ALA A 27 100.35 32.17 2.77
N THR A 28 99.05 31.89 2.92
CA THR A 28 98.32 31.96 4.20
C THR A 28 98.33 30.63 4.97
N CYS A 29 98.67 29.51 4.33
CA CYS A 29 98.96 28.21 4.94
C CYS A 29 100.02 27.48 4.09
N GLY A 30 100.82 26.60 4.68
CA GLY A 30 101.90 25.87 4.00
C GLY A 30 103.16 26.70 3.71
N VAL A 31 103.93 26.28 2.70
CA VAL A 31 105.21 26.92 2.32
C VAL A 31 104.96 28.09 1.36
N GLY A 32 105.50 29.26 1.68
CA GLY A 32 105.44 30.47 0.84
C GLY A 32 106.81 31.15 0.70
N VAL A 33 106.83 32.31 0.06
CA VAL A 33 108.06 33.10 -0.15
C VAL A 33 107.86 34.52 0.40
N GLN A 34 108.87 35.05 1.10
CA GLN A 34 108.94 36.44 1.57
C GLN A 34 110.02 37.18 0.80
N ASN A 35 109.68 38.37 0.29
CA ASN A 35 110.62 39.22 -0.44
C ASN A 35 111.19 40.34 0.45
N ARG A 36 112.40 40.78 0.13
CA ARG A 36 113.08 41.94 0.73
C ARG A 36 113.88 42.72 -0.30
N ASP A 37 113.98 44.02 -0.09
CA ASP A 37 114.76 44.91 -0.96
C ASP A 37 116.24 44.91 -0.59
N VAL A 38 117.11 44.77 -1.60
CA VAL A 38 118.57 44.73 -1.46
C VAL A 38 119.20 45.69 -2.47
N TYR A 39 120.06 46.61 -2.02
CA TYR A 39 120.74 47.57 -2.89
C TYR A 39 122.19 47.85 -2.46
N CYS A 40 123.01 48.30 -3.42
CA CYS A 40 124.42 48.65 -3.19
C CYS A 40 124.54 50.07 -2.62
N ARG A 41 125.33 50.24 -1.55
CA ARG A 41 125.54 51.53 -0.87
C ARG A 41 127.03 51.81 -0.69
N LEU A 42 127.46 53.03 -1.03
CA LEU A 42 128.77 53.55 -0.68
C LEU A 42 128.65 54.49 0.53
N LYS A 43 129.48 54.28 1.55
CA LYS A 43 129.42 55.03 2.81
C LYS A 43 129.81 56.50 2.56
N GLY A 44 128.86 57.43 2.74
CA GLY A 44 129.03 58.86 2.51
C GLY A 44 128.29 59.43 1.29
N THR A 45 127.97 58.59 0.29
CA THR A 45 127.34 59.01 -0.98
C THR A 45 125.95 58.39 -1.21
N GLY A 46 125.58 57.36 -0.43
CA GLY A 46 124.25 56.73 -0.51
C GLY A 46 124.20 55.55 -1.48
N ARG A 47 123.04 55.34 -2.11
CA ARG A 47 122.81 54.24 -3.07
C ARG A 47 123.64 54.47 -4.33
N VAL A 48 124.47 53.50 -4.70
CA VAL A 48 125.33 53.55 -5.89
C VAL A 48 124.91 52.50 -6.90
N ARG A 49 125.45 52.57 -8.14
CA ARG A 49 125.16 51.59 -9.20
C ARG A 49 125.58 50.19 -8.75
N GLU A 50 124.71 49.21 -9.03
CA GLU A 50 124.79 47.82 -8.56
C GLU A 50 126.13 47.16 -8.89
N GLU A 51 126.69 47.52 -10.05
CA GLU A 51 127.91 46.99 -10.67
C GLU A 51 129.19 47.20 -9.82
N LEU A 52 129.15 48.18 -8.91
CA LEU A 52 130.26 48.47 -7.99
C LEU A 52 130.30 47.51 -6.79
N CYS A 53 129.20 46.82 -6.48
CA CYS A 53 129.16 45.77 -5.46
C CYS A 53 129.41 44.40 -6.10
N GLY A 54 130.44 43.69 -5.65
CA GLY A 54 130.74 42.34 -6.13
C GLY A 54 129.59 41.37 -5.87
N SER A 55 129.18 40.63 -6.92
CA SER A 55 128.00 39.75 -6.90
C SER A 55 128.09 38.59 -5.90
N HIS A 56 129.29 38.25 -5.43
CA HIS A 56 129.53 37.08 -4.57
C HIS A 56 128.96 37.19 -3.15
N ASN A 57 128.61 38.39 -2.67
CA ASN A 57 128.06 38.59 -1.31
C ASN A 57 126.70 39.30 -1.30
N ARG A 58 125.96 39.30 -2.43
CA ARG A 58 124.62 39.92 -2.51
C ARG A 58 123.59 39.04 -1.78
N PRO A 59 122.91 39.54 -0.73
CA PRO A 59 121.83 38.79 -0.09
C PRO A 59 120.71 38.48 -1.08
N ALA A 60 120.13 37.27 -0.99
CA ALA A 60 118.97 36.91 -1.79
C ALA A 60 117.77 37.84 -1.48
N THR A 61 117.10 38.30 -2.53
CA THR A 61 115.90 39.16 -2.46
C THR A 61 114.64 38.41 -2.05
N ALA A 62 114.69 37.08 -1.98
CA ALA A 62 113.57 36.21 -1.61
C ALA A 62 114.06 35.10 -0.66
N GLN A 63 113.27 34.77 0.35
CA GLN A 63 113.51 33.64 1.26
C GLN A 63 112.23 32.84 1.52
N PRO A 64 112.33 31.52 1.75
CA PRO A 64 111.16 30.70 2.08
C PRO A 64 110.61 31.02 3.48
N CYS A 65 109.28 30.97 3.61
CA CYS A 65 108.54 31.02 4.87
C CYS A 65 107.62 29.81 5.00
N GLN A 66 107.38 29.37 6.23
CA GLN A 66 106.51 28.23 6.50
C GLN A 66 105.41 28.64 7.49
N VAL A 67 104.16 28.46 7.07
CA VAL A 67 102.92 28.68 7.83
C VAL A 67 102.23 27.32 8.02
N THR A 68 101.33 27.20 8.99
CA THR A 68 100.61 25.96 9.36
C THR A 68 100.06 25.18 8.15
N GLU A 69 100.06 23.85 8.19
CA GLU A 69 99.63 22.97 7.09
C GLU A 69 98.16 23.18 6.68
N CYS A 70 97.85 23.07 5.39
CA CYS A 70 96.50 23.24 4.85
C CYS A 70 95.68 21.93 4.97
N LEU A 71 94.51 21.98 5.62
CA LEU A 71 93.59 20.84 5.76
C LEU A 71 92.77 20.63 4.47
N HIS A 72 92.67 19.39 3.97
CA HIS A 72 91.96 19.03 2.73
C HIS A 72 90.70 18.20 3.04
N HIS A 73 89.52 18.64 2.56
CA HIS A 73 88.22 17.95 2.73
C HIS A 73 87.77 17.35 1.38
N THR A 74 87.08 16.21 1.38
CA THR A 74 86.65 15.52 0.15
C THR A 74 85.25 14.90 0.28
N TRP A 75 84.54 14.70 -0.84
CA TRP A 75 83.24 14.03 -0.85
C TRP A 75 83.36 12.51 -0.74
N ALA A 76 82.56 11.90 0.12
CA ALA A 76 82.39 10.44 0.21
C ALA A 76 80.97 10.03 -0.19
N ALA A 77 80.84 9.06 -1.09
CA ALA A 77 79.55 8.52 -1.54
C ALA A 77 79.36 7.08 -1.00
N GLY A 78 78.20 6.82 -0.40
CA GLY A 78 77.81 5.48 0.06
C GLY A 78 77.22 4.60 -1.04
N GLU A 79 76.80 3.39 -0.64
CA GLU A 79 76.18 2.41 -1.54
C GLU A 79 74.82 2.87 -2.08
N TRP A 80 74.49 2.40 -3.28
CA TRP A 80 73.18 2.61 -3.88
C TRP A 80 72.11 1.75 -3.20
N GLN A 81 70.97 2.35 -2.91
CA GLN A 81 69.77 1.63 -2.48
C GLN A 81 69.15 0.85 -3.65
N ASP A 82 68.22 -0.05 -3.32
CA ASP A 82 67.46 -0.79 -4.33
C ASP A 82 66.66 0.15 -5.25
N CYS A 83 66.54 -0.24 -6.52
CA CYS A 83 65.75 0.49 -7.50
C CYS A 83 64.30 0.60 -7.02
N ASN A 84 63.72 1.80 -7.05
CA ASN A 84 62.34 2.04 -6.61
C ASN A 84 61.27 1.33 -7.49
N ALA A 85 61.61 1.06 -8.76
CA ALA A 85 60.75 0.35 -9.69
C ALA A 85 60.87 -1.16 -9.49
N THR A 86 59.75 -1.88 -9.53
CA THR A 86 59.70 -3.35 -9.45
C THR A 86 59.93 -4.02 -10.81
N CYS A 87 59.57 -3.37 -11.91
CA CYS A 87 59.88 -3.72 -13.30
C CYS A 87 60.04 -2.44 -14.13
N GLY A 88 60.71 -2.51 -15.28
CA GLY A 88 60.93 -1.35 -16.16
C GLY A 88 61.97 -0.35 -15.62
N GLU A 89 61.83 0.91 -16.02
CA GLU A 89 62.73 2.00 -15.63
C GLU A 89 62.39 2.57 -14.26
N GLY A 90 63.42 2.89 -13.47
CA GLY A 90 63.29 3.48 -12.15
C GLY A 90 64.50 4.30 -11.76
N MET A 91 64.52 4.73 -10.50
CA MET A 91 65.59 5.52 -9.90
C MET A 91 66.11 4.82 -8.64
N ARG A 92 67.42 4.84 -8.45
CA ARG A 92 68.07 4.48 -7.18
C ARG A 92 68.83 5.67 -6.60
N ASN A 93 68.97 5.68 -5.29
CA ASN A 93 69.47 6.79 -4.51
C ASN A 93 70.57 6.32 -3.55
N ARG A 94 71.54 7.19 -3.27
CA ARG A 94 72.63 6.94 -2.30
C ARG A 94 72.84 8.17 -1.41
N LYS A 95 73.57 7.98 -0.31
CA LYS A 95 74.00 9.09 0.56
C LYS A 95 75.36 9.62 0.11
N VAL A 96 75.53 10.93 0.13
CA VAL A 96 76.80 11.63 -0.17
C VAL A 96 77.06 12.60 0.97
N LEU A 97 78.26 12.58 1.54
CA LEU A 97 78.64 13.38 2.71
C LEU A 97 80.02 14.02 2.47
N CYS A 98 80.20 15.28 2.89
CA CYS A 98 81.51 15.90 2.94
C CYS A 98 82.29 15.37 4.15
N VAL A 99 83.51 14.89 3.93
CA VAL A 99 84.33 14.29 4.99
C VAL A 99 85.71 14.94 5.11
N GLY A 100 86.19 15.01 6.35
CA GLY A 100 87.55 15.49 6.68
C GLY A 100 88.63 14.41 6.52
N ALA A 101 89.84 14.70 6.99
CA ALA A 101 91.02 13.84 6.85
C ALA A 101 90.87 12.42 7.43
N GLU A 102 89.96 12.23 8.40
CA GLU A 102 89.67 10.93 9.03
C GLU A 102 88.34 10.29 8.58
N LEU A 103 87.81 10.67 7.40
CA LEU A 103 86.50 10.21 6.87
C LEU A 103 85.30 10.56 7.78
N THR A 104 85.47 11.52 8.68
CA THR A 104 84.41 11.99 9.57
C THR A 104 83.51 13.01 8.86
N PRO A 105 82.18 12.94 9.03
CA PRO A 105 81.27 13.89 8.41
C PRO A 105 81.51 15.31 8.93
N VAL A 106 81.73 16.24 8.01
CA VAL A 106 81.85 17.68 8.29
C VAL A 106 80.78 18.45 7.53
N GLN A 107 80.72 19.79 7.68
CA GLN A 107 79.75 20.59 6.94
C GLN A 107 80.05 20.57 5.43
N ASP A 108 79.00 20.35 4.63
CA ASP A 108 79.05 20.26 3.17
C ASP A 108 79.70 21.47 2.48
N THR A 109 79.68 22.65 3.10
CA THR A 109 80.29 23.89 2.60
C THR A 109 81.82 23.87 2.55
N LEU A 110 82.47 22.90 3.21
CA LEU A 110 83.93 22.74 3.24
C LEU A 110 84.48 21.91 2.09
N CYS A 111 83.62 21.19 1.36
CA CYS A 111 83.98 20.44 0.16
C CYS A 111 83.59 21.24 -1.09
N ASP A 112 84.36 21.11 -2.18
CA ASP A 112 84.07 21.79 -3.45
C ASP A 112 82.76 21.26 -4.07
N PRO A 113 81.70 22.09 -4.20
CA PRO A 113 80.42 21.66 -4.75
C PRO A 113 80.50 21.08 -6.16
N SER A 114 81.48 21.51 -6.96
CA SER A 114 81.65 21.05 -8.35
C SER A 114 82.09 19.59 -8.46
N SER A 115 82.66 19.05 -7.38
CA SER A 115 83.11 17.66 -7.28
C SER A 115 82.11 16.74 -6.56
N CYS A 116 80.91 17.23 -6.22
CA CYS A 116 79.90 16.47 -5.50
C CYS A 116 79.31 15.32 -6.36
N PRO A 117 79.42 14.06 -5.92
CA PRO A 117 78.87 12.92 -6.64
C PRO A 117 77.33 12.94 -6.75
N ALA A 118 76.78 12.37 -7.83
CA ALA A 118 75.33 12.29 -8.03
C ALA A 118 74.61 11.52 -6.91
N LEU A 119 73.52 12.10 -6.38
CA LEU A 119 72.65 11.46 -5.37
C LEU A 119 71.66 10.46 -5.97
N HIS A 120 71.34 10.58 -7.27
CA HIS A 120 70.36 9.76 -7.98
C HIS A 120 70.98 9.15 -9.24
N GLN A 121 70.58 7.93 -9.57
CA GLN A 121 70.98 7.26 -10.80
C GLN A 121 69.80 6.45 -11.38
N PRO A 122 69.59 6.49 -12.71
CA PRO A 122 68.62 5.61 -13.36
C PRO A 122 69.01 4.13 -13.20
N CYS A 123 68.00 3.28 -13.04
CA CYS A 123 68.13 1.82 -13.00
C CYS A 123 67.06 1.18 -13.88
N SER A 124 67.40 0.06 -14.52
CA SER A 124 66.48 -0.71 -15.36
C SER A 124 66.32 -2.11 -14.79
N ARG A 125 65.07 -2.52 -14.53
CA ARG A 125 64.70 -3.89 -14.18
C ARG A 125 64.08 -4.61 -15.39
N ALA A 126 63.74 -5.89 -15.23
CA ALA A 126 63.08 -6.68 -16.27
C ALA A 126 61.85 -5.92 -16.85
N PRO A 127 61.57 -6.05 -18.17
CA PRO A 127 60.45 -5.37 -18.80
C PRO A 127 59.12 -5.77 -18.13
N CYS A 128 58.20 -4.81 -18.03
CA CYS A 128 56.84 -5.06 -17.58
C CYS A 128 55.97 -5.51 -18.76
N TYR A 129 54.95 -6.34 -18.49
CA TYR A 129 53.91 -6.65 -19.46
C TYR A 129 52.53 -6.26 -18.92
N HIS A 130 51.61 -5.99 -19.84
CA HIS A 130 50.24 -5.59 -19.55
C HIS A 130 49.28 -6.76 -19.79
N MET A 131 48.44 -7.07 -18.82
CA MET A 131 47.43 -8.12 -18.94
C MET A 131 46.08 -7.70 -18.36
N TRP A 132 45.01 -8.24 -18.94
CA TRP A 132 43.65 -8.08 -18.43
C TRP A 132 43.44 -8.94 -17.19
N ILE A 133 42.96 -8.31 -16.12
CA ILE A 133 42.45 -9.00 -14.93
C ILE A 133 40.93 -8.85 -14.93
N THR A 134 40.23 -9.97 -14.77
CA THR A 134 38.76 -9.99 -14.69
C THR A 134 38.33 -10.43 -13.30
N GLY A 135 37.36 -9.73 -12.70
CA GLY A 135 36.70 -10.16 -11.47
C GLY A 135 35.63 -11.23 -11.72
N GLU A 136 35.00 -11.68 -10.63
CA GLU A 136 33.85 -12.58 -10.66
C GLU A 136 32.61 -11.95 -11.31
N TRP A 137 31.75 -12.79 -11.87
CA TRP A 137 30.47 -12.35 -12.44
C TRP A 137 29.46 -12.00 -11.33
N SER A 138 28.74 -10.89 -11.51
CA SER A 138 27.61 -10.52 -10.67
C SER A 138 26.47 -11.54 -10.74
N GLN A 139 25.51 -11.45 -9.82
CA GLN A 139 24.21 -12.10 -9.99
C GLN A 139 23.52 -11.57 -11.26
N CYS A 140 22.63 -12.39 -11.83
CA CYS A 140 21.86 -11.99 -13.00
C CYS A 140 20.93 -10.82 -12.65
N SER A 141 20.87 -9.81 -13.51
CA SER A 141 20.01 -8.62 -13.32
C SER A 141 18.51 -8.94 -13.30
N ALA A 142 18.12 -10.11 -13.78
CA ALA A 142 16.74 -10.59 -13.83
C ALA A 142 16.58 -11.89 -13.04
N SER A 143 15.43 -12.08 -12.39
CA SER A 143 15.08 -13.30 -11.64
C SER A 143 14.37 -14.35 -12.49
N CYS A 144 13.94 -13.99 -13.70
CA CYS A 144 13.32 -14.84 -14.71
C CYS A 144 13.58 -14.23 -16.11
N GLY A 145 13.48 -15.02 -17.18
CA GLY A 145 13.69 -14.56 -18.56
C GLY A 145 15.15 -14.20 -18.88
N VAL A 146 15.33 -13.21 -19.76
CA VAL A 146 16.66 -12.74 -20.20
C VAL A 146 17.17 -11.65 -19.26
N GLY A 147 18.37 -11.83 -18.71
CA GLY A 147 19.07 -10.80 -17.93
C GLY A 147 20.55 -10.70 -18.30
N TYR A 148 21.29 -9.90 -17.54
CA TYR A 148 22.72 -9.65 -17.75
C TYR A 148 23.52 -9.83 -16.46
N GLN A 149 24.72 -10.40 -16.59
CA GLN A 149 25.75 -10.39 -15.55
C GLN A 149 26.87 -9.45 -15.96
N GLN A 150 27.42 -8.74 -14.98
CA GLN A 150 28.54 -7.83 -15.17
C GLN A 150 29.75 -8.31 -14.37
N ARG A 151 30.95 -8.00 -14.85
CA ARG A 151 32.21 -8.20 -14.12
C ARG A 151 33.13 -7.02 -14.34
N ILE A 152 34.03 -6.81 -13.38
CA ILE A 152 35.07 -5.79 -13.49
C ILE A 152 36.15 -6.33 -14.43
N VAL A 153 36.58 -5.50 -15.39
CA VAL A 153 37.69 -5.77 -16.30
C VAL A 153 38.68 -4.61 -16.17
N SER A 154 39.90 -4.89 -15.73
CA SER A 154 40.94 -3.87 -15.54
C SER A 154 42.27 -4.29 -16.15
N CYS A 155 42.98 -3.33 -16.74
CA CYS A 155 44.32 -3.55 -17.29
C CYS A 155 45.35 -3.34 -16.18
N SER A 156 46.22 -4.32 -15.94
CA SER A 156 47.26 -4.23 -14.92
C SER A 156 48.65 -4.53 -15.48
N MET A 157 49.66 -3.88 -14.91
CA MET A 157 51.06 -4.08 -15.24
C MET A 157 51.69 -5.08 -14.27
N LYS A 158 52.37 -6.11 -14.79
CA LYS A 158 53.02 -7.16 -13.99
C LYS A 158 54.49 -7.36 -14.41
N PRO A 159 55.37 -7.77 -13.48
CA PRO A 159 56.76 -8.09 -13.79
C PRO A 159 56.85 -9.40 -14.58
N SER A 160 57.70 -9.44 -15.61
CA SER A 160 57.88 -10.62 -16.48
C SER A 160 58.38 -11.88 -15.76
N SER A 161 58.89 -11.77 -14.54
CA SER A 161 59.41 -12.89 -13.74
C SER A 161 58.34 -13.86 -13.21
N THR A 162 57.04 -13.54 -13.36
CA THR A 162 55.93 -14.40 -12.92
C THR A 162 55.27 -15.20 -14.05
N LEU A 163 55.84 -15.18 -15.26
CA LEU A 163 55.31 -15.91 -16.41
C LEU A 163 55.79 -17.37 -16.41
N HIS A 164 54.84 -18.30 -16.54
CA HIS A 164 55.16 -19.72 -16.76
C HIS A 164 55.70 -19.93 -18.19
N PRO A 165 56.61 -20.91 -18.41
CA PRO A 165 57.28 -21.13 -19.71
C PRO A 165 56.36 -21.38 -20.92
N TYR A 166 55.08 -21.64 -20.70
CA TYR A 166 54.11 -22.08 -21.70
C TYR A 166 53.35 -20.92 -22.38
N ASP A 167 53.37 -19.70 -21.81
CA ASP A 167 52.66 -18.53 -22.36
C ASP A 167 53.52 -17.67 -23.30
N ALA A 168 54.80 -18.05 -23.49
CA ALA A 168 55.78 -17.34 -24.31
C ALA A 168 55.56 -17.44 -25.84
N GLN A 169 54.45 -18.05 -26.28
CA GLN A 169 54.07 -18.12 -27.71
C GLN A 169 53.03 -17.08 -28.13
N SER A 170 52.59 -16.20 -27.23
CA SER A 170 51.76 -15.06 -27.61
C SER A 170 52.63 -13.83 -27.88
N SER A 171 52.38 -13.16 -29.00
CA SER A 171 53.01 -11.92 -29.49
C SER A 171 52.76 -10.68 -28.61
N ALA A 172 52.65 -10.87 -27.29
CA ALA A 172 52.29 -9.87 -26.29
C ALA A 172 53.52 -9.29 -25.55
N LEU A 173 54.74 -9.65 -25.96
CA LEU A 173 55.98 -9.25 -25.27
C LEU A 173 56.51 -7.86 -25.65
N SER A 174 55.73 -7.03 -26.36
CA SER A 174 56.19 -5.72 -26.83
C SER A 174 55.08 -4.68 -27.03
N HIS A 175 53.98 -4.77 -26.27
CA HIS A 175 52.93 -3.75 -26.32
C HIS A 175 52.90 -2.92 -25.01
N PRO A 176 53.01 -1.57 -25.08
CA PRO A 176 52.88 -0.68 -23.91
C PRO A 176 51.43 -0.59 -23.38
N HIS A 177 50.51 -1.38 -23.92
CA HIS A 177 49.08 -1.39 -23.60
C HIS A 177 48.53 -2.82 -23.58
N CYS A 178 47.42 -3.04 -22.86
CA CYS A 178 46.76 -4.35 -22.84
C CYS A 178 46.28 -4.77 -24.24
N PRO A 179 46.27 -6.08 -24.55
CA PRO A 179 45.87 -6.58 -25.86
C PRO A 179 44.40 -6.24 -26.16
N GLU A 180 44.12 -5.69 -27.34
CA GLU A 180 42.75 -5.42 -27.80
C GLU A 180 42.18 -6.60 -28.61
N PRO A 181 40.87 -6.89 -28.50
CA PRO A 181 39.87 -6.23 -27.66
C PRO A 181 39.90 -6.71 -26.19
N PRO A 182 39.43 -5.88 -25.22
CA PRO A 182 39.25 -6.31 -23.84
C PRO A 182 38.26 -7.48 -23.74
N PRO A 183 38.44 -8.36 -22.74
CA PRO A 183 37.47 -9.42 -22.49
C PRO A 183 36.10 -8.81 -22.13
N PRO A 184 34.98 -9.50 -22.43
CA PRO A 184 33.65 -8.93 -22.25
C PRO A 184 33.39 -8.65 -20.76
N SER A 185 32.95 -7.42 -20.47
CA SER A 185 32.52 -6.97 -19.14
C SER A 185 31.07 -7.35 -18.83
N THR A 186 30.29 -7.76 -19.84
CA THR A 186 28.88 -8.13 -19.72
C THR A 186 28.62 -9.44 -20.47
N ARG A 187 27.80 -10.31 -19.90
CA ARG A 187 27.26 -11.50 -20.59
C ARG A 187 25.77 -11.68 -20.31
N GLN A 188 25.07 -12.29 -21.26
CA GLN A 188 23.65 -12.62 -21.10
C GLN A 188 23.49 -13.86 -20.20
N CYS A 189 22.49 -13.83 -19.31
CA CYS A 189 22.00 -14.97 -18.56
C CYS A 189 20.55 -15.27 -19.00
N LEU A 190 20.26 -16.55 -19.24
CA LEU A 190 18.94 -17.06 -19.59
C LEU A 190 18.39 -17.82 -18.38
N LEU A 191 17.36 -17.28 -17.75
CA LEU A 191 16.62 -17.92 -16.66
C LEU A 191 15.30 -18.49 -17.18
N TRP A 192 14.61 -19.23 -16.32
CA TRP A 192 13.26 -19.75 -16.55
C TRP A 192 12.28 -18.63 -16.98
N ASP A 193 11.30 -18.97 -17.81
CA ASP A 193 10.34 -18.00 -18.36
C ASP A 193 9.61 -17.22 -17.27
N CYS A 194 9.53 -15.89 -17.40
CA CYS A 194 8.83 -15.08 -16.43
C CYS A 194 7.34 -15.45 -16.33
N PRO A 195 6.76 -15.50 -15.11
CA PRO A 195 5.33 -15.68 -14.95
C PRO A 195 4.63 -14.55 -15.70
N GLN A 196 3.74 -14.91 -16.63
CA GLN A 196 2.97 -13.92 -17.37
C GLN A 196 2.19 -13.05 -16.37
N ALA A 197 2.33 -11.73 -16.47
CA ALA A 197 1.63 -10.81 -15.57
C ALA A 197 0.12 -10.97 -15.78
N ALA A 198 -0.56 -11.46 -14.73
CA ALA A 198 -2.00 -11.62 -14.72
C ALA A 198 -2.66 -10.38 -14.10
N TYR A 199 -3.79 -9.96 -14.67
CA TYR A 199 -4.55 -8.78 -14.25
C TYR A 199 -6.06 -9.07 -14.24
N TRP A 200 -6.80 -8.31 -13.44
CA TRP A 200 -8.27 -8.38 -13.39
C TRP A 200 -8.89 -7.56 -14.52
N LYS A 201 -9.60 -8.22 -15.43
CA LYS A 201 -10.45 -7.58 -16.43
C LYS A 201 -11.85 -7.39 -15.86
N VAL A 202 -12.35 -6.15 -15.91
CA VAL A 202 -13.65 -5.76 -15.37
C VAL A 202 -14.59 -5.38 -16.51
N GLY A 203 -15.75 -6.03 -16.55
CA GLY A 203 -16.82 -5.73 -17.51
C GLY A 203 -17.76 -4.61 -17.02
N PRO A 204 -18.69 -4.16 -17.89
CA PRO A 204 -19.74 -3.22 -17.50
C PRO A 204 -20.71 -3.84 -16.49
N TRP A 205 -21.37 -2.99 -15.69
CA TRP A 205 -22.47 -3.39 -14.83
C TRP A 205 -23.72 -3.79 -15.64
N SER A 206 -24.44 -4.79 -15.16
CA SER A 206 -25.77 -5.15 -15.63
C SER A 206 -26.79 -4.07 -15.28
N LYS A 207 -28.02 -4.22 -15.79
CA LYS A 207 -29.17 -3.49 -15.23
C LYS A 207 -29.39 -3.89 -13.76
N CYS A 208 -30.02 -3.01 -12.99
CA CYS A 208 -30.40 -3.28 -11.62
C CYS A 208 -31.34 -4.49 -11.57
N SER A 209 -31.16 -5.38 -10.58
CA SER A 209 -32.02 -6.57 -10.40
C SER A 209 -33.48 -6.22 -10.12
N GLN A 210 -33.72 -5.02 -9.59
CA GLN A 210 -35.05 -4.48 -9.32
C GLN A 210 -35.37 -3.31 -10.25
N THR A 211 -36.66 -3.16 -10.59
CA THR A 211 -37.17 -2.03 -11.39
C THR A 211 -37.60 -0.83 -10.54
N CYS A 212 -37.60 -0.98 -9.21
CA CYS A 212 -37.85 0.04 -8.21
C CYS A 212 -37.16 -0.34 -6.90
N GLY A 213 -36.86 0.64 -6.04
CA GLY A 213 -36.27 0.41 -4.72
C GLY A 213 -34.81 -0.03 -4.77
N ALA A 214 -34.36 -0.71 -3.72
CA ALA A 214 -32.98 -1.20 -3.61
C ALA A 214 -32.83 -2.55 -4.31
N GLY A 215 -31.82 -2.67 -5.18
CA GLY A 215 -31.46 -3.88 -5.87
C GLY A 215 -29.94 -4.08 -5.93
N VAL A 216 -29.51 -5.04 -6.75
CA VAL A 216 -28.11 -5.36 -6.98
C VAL A 216 -27.86 -5.40 -8.48
N MET A 217 -26.73 -4.85 -8.91
CA MET A 217 -26.22 -5.00 -10.28
C MET A 217 -24.96 -5.86 -10.26
N GLU A 218 -24.76 -6.65 -11.30
CA GLU A 218 -23.65 -7.59 -11.41
C GLU A 218 -22.72 -7.21 -12.57
N ARG A 219 -21.43 -7.51 -12.46
CA ARG A 219 -20.48 -7.37 -13.57
C ARG A 219 -19.55 -8.57 -13.64
N ARG A 220 -19.06 -8.85 -14.85
CA ARG A 220 -18.01 -9.87 -15.04
C ARG A 220 -16.66 -9.36 -14.54
N VAL A 221 -15.99 -10.19 -13.75
CA VAL A 221 -14.62 -9.95 -13.25
C VAL A 221 -13.82 -11.21 -13.52
N GLU A 222 -12.88 -11.13 -14.45
CA GLU A 222 -12.11 -12.28 -14.96
C GLU A 222 -10.61 -12.02 -14.78
N CYS A 223 -9.88 -13.02 -14.28
CA CYS A 223 -8.42 -12.96 -14.19
C CYS A 223 -7.83 -13.42 -15.52
N LEU A 224 -7.07 -12.56 -16.19
CA LEU A 224 -6.46 -12.84 -17.49
C LEU A 224 -4.96 -12.60 -17.45
N PHE A 225 -4.19 -13.34 -18.24
CA PHE A 225 -2.81 -12.99 -18.57
C PHE A 225 -2.75 -11.82 -19.55
N SER A 226 -1.58 -11.19 -19.69
CA SER A 226 -1.36 -10.06 -20.62
C SER A 226 -1.75 -10.34 -22.08
N LYS A 227 -1.82 -11.62 -22.48
CA LYS A 227 -2.27 -12.09 -23.81
C LYS A 227 -3.78 -12.35 -23.92
N GLY A 228 -4.57 -11.98 -22.90
CA GLY A 228 -6.03 -12.16 -22.87
C GLY A 228 -6.50 -13.59 -22.56
N GLN A 229 -5.60 -14.50 -22.19
CA GLN A 229 -5.92 -15.88 -21.82
C GLN A 229 -6.38 -15.99 -20.35
N PRO A 230 -7.32 -16.89 -20.01
CA PRO A 230 -7.74 -17.12 -18.62
C PRO A 230 -6.57 -17.50 -17.71
N SER A 231 -6.54 -16.94 -16.50
CA SER A 231 -5.49 -17.14 -15.51
C SER A 231 -6.05 -17.31 -14.11
N LYS A 232 -5.26 -17.93 -13.22
CA LYS A 232 -5.51 -18.00 -11.76
C LYS A 232 -4.44 -17.25 -10.95
N HIS A 233 -3.54 -16.53 -11.62
CA HIS A 233 -2.38 -15.88 -10.99
C HIS A 233 -2.64 -14.45 -10.51
N CYS A 234 -3.88 -13.94 -10.64
CA CYS A 234 -4.25 -12.65 -10.07
C CYS A 234 -4.38 -12.74 -8.55
N ARG A 235 -4.03 -11.66 -7.85
CA ARG A 235 -4.14 -11.59 -6.39
C ARG A 235 -5.61 -11.52 -5.97
N PRO A 236 -6.11 -12.44 -5.12
CA PRO A 236 -7.50 -12.42 -4.67
C PRO A 236 -7.88 -11.16 -3.87
N ALA A 237 -6.94 -10.60 -3.11
CA ALA A 237 -7.17 -9.37 -2.33
C ALA A 237 -7.42 -8.14 -3.20
N GLU A 238 -6.95 -8.15 -4.44
CA GLU A 238 -7.13 -7.06 -5.41
C GLU A 238 -8.33 -7.32 -6.33
N ARG A 239 -9.10 -8.41 -6.11
CA ARG A 239 -10.25 -8.77 -6.95
C ARG A 239 -11.34 -7.71 -6.83
N PRO A 240 -11.70 -7.03 -7.93
CA PRO A 240 -12.80 -6.07 -7.91
C PRO A 240 -14.14 -6.73 -7.58
N GLU A 241 -15.03 -5.99 -6.92
CA GLU A 241 -16.37 -6.48 -6.57
C GLU A 241 -17.15 -6.88 -7.83
N SER A 242 -17.76 -8.06 -7.85
CA SER A 242 -18.61 -8.52 -8.95
C SER A 242 -20.07 -8.09 -8.81
N GLN A 243 -20.45 -7.57 -7.64
CA GLN A 243 -21.80 -7.10 -7.33
C GLN A 243 -21.73 -5.75 -6.63
N ALA A 244 -22.69 -4.87 -6.92
CA ALA A 244 -22.85 -3.59 -6.26
C ALA A 244 -24.32 -3.28 -6.04
N THR A 245 -24.64 -2.51 -4.99
CA THR A 245 -26.00 -2.07 -4.72
C THR A 245 -26.43 -0.98 -5.71
N CYS A 246 -27.68 -1.05 -6.16
CA CYS A 246 -28.34 -0.04 -6.97
C CYS A 246 -29.62 0.42 -6.28
N ARG A 247 -29.99 1.68 -6.47
CA ARG A 247 -31.24 2.24 -5.95
C ARG A 247 -32.03 2.86 -7.09
N GLU A 248 -33.09 2.18 -7.49
CA GLU A 248 -34.08 2.69 -8.43
C GLU A 248 -35.11 3.57 -7.72
N ARG A 249 -35.99 4.18 -8.52
CA ARG A 249 -37.16 4.94 -8.04
C ARG A 249 -37.92 4.18 -6.96
N GLU A 250 -38.50 4.90 -5.99
CA GLU A 250 -39.25 4.26 -4.91
C GLU A 250 -40.37 3.37 -5.46
N CYS A 251 -40.50 2.16 -4.92
CA CYS A 251 -41.57 1.26 -5.31
C CYS A 251 -42.90 1.88 -4.92
N GLN A 252 -43.72 2.20 -5.92
CA GLN A 252 -45.09 2.63 -5.71
C GLN A 252 -45.89 1.45 -5.14
N LEU A 253 -46.11 1.49 -3.83
CA LEU A 253 -47.01 0.56 -3.16
C LEU A 253 -48.44 1.06 -3.34
N LEU A 254 -49.22 0.30 -4.09
CA LEU A 254 -50.59 0.62 -4.43
C LEU A 254 -51.49 0.45 -3.19
N THR A 255 -52.43 1.36 -3.01
CA THR A 255 -53.25 1.46 -1.78
C THR A 255 -54.70 1.00 -1.99
N SER A 256 -55.13 0.86 -3.24
CA SER A 256 -56.49 0.42 -3.59
C SER A 256 -56.51 -0.39 -4.88
N CYS A 257 -57.59 -1.13 -5.10
CA CYS A 257 -57.78 -1.87 -6.35
C CYS A 257 -57.93 -0.92 -7.56
N ARG A 258 -58.42 0.30 -7.33
CA ARG A 258 -58.49 1.32 -8.37
C ARG A 258 -57.10 1.80 -8.82
N GLU A 259 -56.14 1.89 -7.91
CA GLU A 259 -54.75 2.21 -8.27
C GLU A 259 -54.09 1.06 -9.04
N VAL A 260 -54.32 -0.20 -8.64
CA VAL A 260 -53.93 -1.39 -9.42
C VAL A 260 -54.48 -1.30 -10.84
N GLN A 261 -55.76 -0.97 -10.95
CA GLN A 261 -56.43 -0.85 -12.23
C GLN A 261 -55.86 0.25 -13.12
N MET A 262 -55.63 1.46 -12.58
CA MET A 262 -55.17 2.62 -13.35
C MET A 262 -53.67 2.60 -13.65
N ILE A 263 -52.84 2.23 -12.67
CA ILE A 263 -51.38 2.33 -12.77
C ILE A 263 -50.79 1.08 -13.45
N GLN A 264 -51.28 -0.11 -13.11
CA GLN A 264 -50.79 -1.36 -13.69
C GLN A 264 -51.59 -1.78 -14.94
N GLY A 265 -52.70 -1.11 -15.26
CA GLY A 265 -53.55 -1.42 -16.41
C GLY A 265 -54.29 -2.76 -16.28
N VAL A 266 -54.42 -3.28 -15.06
CA VAL A 266 -55.01 -4.59 -14.79
C VAL A 266 -56.53 -4.50 -14.73
N ARG A 267 -57.24 -5.39 -15.43
CA ARG A 267 -58.72 -5.43 -15.48
C ARG A 267 -59.33 -6.75 -14.99
N MET A 268 -58.50 -7.68 -14.53
CA MET A 268 -58.94 -8.99 -14.07
C MET A 268 -59.15 -8.98 -12.56
N ASP A 269 -60.21 -9.65 -12.10
CA ASP A 269 -60.41 -9.90 -10.68
C ASP A 269 -59.32 -10.85 -10.15
N GLY A 270 -58.89 -10.66 -8.90
CA GLY A 270 -57.81 -11.47 -8.35
C GLY A 270 -57.28 -10.97 -7.00
N GLU A 271 -56.28 -11.67 -6.46
CA GLU A 271 -55.59 -11.30 -5.23
C GLU A 271 -54.41 -10.37 -5.53
N TYR A 272 -54.37 -9.22 -4.86
CA TYR A 272 -53.31 -8.22 -5.02
C TYR A 272 -52.75 -7.80 -3.67
N TYR A 273 -51.45 -7.45 -3.65
CA TYR A 273 -50.80 -6.94 -2.45
C TYR A 273 -50.97 -5.42 -2.38
N LEU A 274 -51.79 -4.96 -1.44
CA LEU A 274 -52.09 -3.55 -1.24
C LEU A 274 -51.48 -3.05 0.07
N LYS A 275 -50.98 -1.82 0.06
CA LYS A 275 -50.55 -1.13 1.27
C LYS A 275 -51.78 -0.58 2.00
N VAL A 276 -52.10 -1.21 3.12
CA VAL A 276 -53.18 -0.80 4.02
C VAL A 276 -52.55 -0.24 5.29
N LYS A 277 -52.66 1.08 5.49
CA LYS A 277 -51.93 1.84 6.51
C LYS A 277 -50.41 1.62 6.39
N SER A 278 -49.77 0.98 7.37
CA SER A 278 -48.33 0.70 7.43
C SER A 278 -47.95 -0.74 7.09
N ARG A 279 -48.92 -1.58 6.69
CA ARG A 279 -48.69 -2.98 6.31
C ARG A 279 -49.09 -3.26 4.88
N ILE A 280 -48.61 -4.37 4.36
CA ILE A 280 -49.00 -4.92 3.07
C ILE A 280 -49.93 -6.10 3.33
N LEU A 281 -51.17 -6.01 2.85
CA LEU A 281 -52.19 -7.05 2.97
C LEU A 281 -52.51 -7.63 1.60
N GLN A 282 -52.88 -8.91 1.58
CA GLN A 282 -53.44 -9.55 0.39
C GLN A 282 -54.94 -9.26 0.35
N ILE A 283 -55.37 -8.52 -0.67
CA ILE A 283 -56.75 -8.07 -0.87
C ILE A 283 -57.23 -8.59 -2.22
N TYR A 284 -58.43 -9.16 -2.23
CA TYR A 284 -59.10 -9.57 -3.45
C TYR A 284 -59.78 -8.36 -4.09
N CYS A 285 -59.32 -7.99 -5.28
CA CYS A 285 -59.95 -6.98 -6.10
C CYS A 285 -61.03 -7.63 -6.97
N ALA A 286 -62.27 -7.17 -6.82
CA ALA A 286 -63.40 -7.61 -7.63
C ALA A 286 -63.95 -6.45 -8.47
N GLU A 287 -64.64 -6.77 -9.57
CA GLU A 287 -65.18 -5.77 -10.50
C GLU A 287 -64.09 -4.92 -11.16
N MET A 288 -62.91 -5.51 -11.39
CA MET A 288 -61.74 -4.85 -12.00
C MET A 288 -61.97 -4.45 -13.46
N GLN A 289 -63.03 -4.92 -14.09
CA GLN A 289 -63.51 -4.47 -15.40
C GLN A 289 -64.33 -3.18 -15.35
N THR A 290 -64.81 -2.77 -14.17
CA THR A 290 -65.66 -1.57 -13.99
C THR A 290 -64.84 -0.38 -13.52
N ASP A 291 -65.36 0.84 -13.61
CA ASP A 291 -64.66 2.04 -13.12
C ASP A 291 -64.50 2.10 -11.58
N PHE A 292 -65.17 1.20 -10.86
CA PHE A 292 -65.23 1.17 -9.40
C PHE A 292 -64.96 -0.24 -8.86
N PRO A 293 -63.71 -0.73 -8.97
CA PRO A 293 -63.34 -2.00 -8.37
C PRO A 293 -63.53 -1.96 -6.85
N LYS A 294 -63.82 -3.12 -6.26
CA LYS A 294 -64.15 -3.28 -4.85
C LYS A 294 -63.18 -4.22 -4.16
N GLU A 295 -62.89 -3.90 -2.91
CA GLU A 295 -61.94 -4.63 -2.09
C GLU A 295 -62.62 -5.65 -1.16
N TYR A 296 -62.09 -6.87 -1.17
CA TYR A 296 -62.57 -7.97 -0.35
C TYR A 296 -61.40 -8.64 0.37
N VAL A 297 -61.67 -9.10 1.60
CA VAL A 297 -60.73 -9.92 2.36
C VAL A 297 -61.10 -11.37 2.18
N THR A 298 -60.15 -12.18 1.71
CA THR A 298 -60.34 -13.63 1.58
C THR A 298 -60.16 -14.32 2.93
N LEU A 299 -61.19 -15.05 3.36
CA LEU A 299 -61.25 -15.72 4.65
C LEU A 299 -60.58 -17.09 4.55
N ARG A 300 -59.28 -17.16 4.92
CA ARG A 300 -58.43 -18.35 4.71
C ARG A 300 -58.89 -19.59 5.45
N SER A 301 -59.53 -19.43 6.62
CA SER A 301 -60.01 -20.56 7.43
C SER A 301 -61.24 -21.26 6.86
N GLY A 302 -61.71 -20.85 5.68
CA GLY A 302 -62.77 -21.54 4.94
C GLY A 302 -64.18 -21.32 5.49
N GLN A 303 -65.14 -21.98 4.85
CA GLN A 303 -66.58 -21.84 5.10
C GLN A 303 -66.98 -22.23 6.53
N THR A 304 -66.36 -23.25 7.13
CA THR A 304 -66.80 -23.82 8.41
C THR A 304 -66.62 -22.89 9.60
N ASP A 305 -65.73 -21.89 9.48
CA ASP A 305 -65.36 -20.98 10.55
C ASP A 305 -65.91 -19.55 10.37
N ASN A 306 -66.55 -19.27 9.23
CA ASN A 306 -67.05 -17.94 8.87
C ASN A 306 -68.50 -18.02 8.39
N TYR A 307 -69.43 -17.87 9.32
CA TYR A 307 -70.85 -18.03 9.06
C TYR A 307 -71.73 -17.13 9.92
N SER A 308 -72.98 -16.97 9.51
CA SER A 308 -74.01 -16.24 10.25
C SER A 308 -75.34 -16.96 10.11
N GLU A 309 -76.01 -17.16 11.24
CA GLU A 309 -77.24 -17.96 11.35
C GLU A 309 -78.34 -17.21 12.08
N VAL A 310 -79.51 -17.22 11.45
CA VAL A 310 -80.78 -16.96 12.14
C VAL A 310 -81.48 -18.30 12.32
N TYR A 311 -81.63 -18.76 13.58
CA TYR A 311 -82.19 -20.07 13.87
C TYR A 311 -83.71 -20.07 13.67
N GLY A 312 -84.22 -21.09 12.96
CA GLY A 312 -85.61 -21.10 12.47
C GLY A 312 -86.66 -21.72 13.39
N TYR A 313 -86.22 -22.50 14.38
CA TYR A 313 -87.16 -23.16 15.28
C TYR A 313 -87.56 -22.25 16.45
N ARG A 314 -88.80 -22.43 16.89
CA ARG A 314 -89.45 -21.76 18.03
C ARG A 314 -90.06 -22.81 18.95
N LEU A 315 -89.81 -22.73 20.25
CA LEU A 315 -90.39 -23.64 21.24
C LEU A 315 -91.91 -23.48 21.33
N LEU A 316 -92.61 -24.58 21.60
CA LEU A 316 -94.04 -24.54 21.94
C LEU A 316 -94.30 -23.80 23.26
N ASN A 317 -93.45 -24.00 24.26
CA ASN A 317 -93.43 -23.20 25.49
C ASN A 317 -92.32 -22.15 25.40
N PRO A 318 -92.65 -20.86 25.20
CA PRO A 318 -91.65 -19.81 25.03
C PRO A 318 -91.00 -19.34 26.34
N PHE A 319 -91.48 -19.75 27.52
CA PHE A 319 -90.96 -19.23 28.79
C PHE A 319 -89.85 -20.07 29.41
N ASP A 320 -89.56 -21.23 28.84
CA ASP A 320 -88.50 -22.13 29.33
C ASP A 320 -87.30 -22.20 28.37
N CYS A 321 -86.15 -22.53 28.96
CA CYS A 321 -84.89 -22.80 28.27
C CYS A 321 -84.52 -24.28 28.46
N PRO A 322 -85.18 -25.21 27.76
CA PRO A 322 -84.89 -26.63 27.93
C PRO A 322 -83.45 -26.96 27.50
N TYR A 323 -82.88 -28.02 28.09
CA TYR A 323 -81.58 -28.60 27.74
C TYR A 323 -80.34 -27.72 28.00
N ASN A 324 -80.34 -26.85 29.02
CA ASN A 324 -79.17 -26.05 29.44
C ASN A 324 -78.49 -25.28 28.28
N ASP A 325 -79.28 -24.59 27.45
CA ASP A 325 -78.82 -23.86 26.26
C ASP A 325 -78.15 -24.74 25.18
N SER A 326 -78.34 -26.06 25.19
CA SER A 326 -77.85 -26.95 24.13
C SER A 326 -78.87 -27.06 22.99
N ARG A 327 -78.38 -27.02 21.75
CA ARG A 327 -79.19 -27.16 20.54
C ARG A 327 -79.55 -28.63 20.32
N ARG A 328 -80.84 -28.93 20.24
CA ARG A 328 -81.38 -30.27 20.02
C ARG A 328 -82.25 -30.28 18.76
N GLN A 329 -82.06 -31.28 17.91
CA GLN A 329 -82.89 -31.46 16.71
C GLN A 329 -84.26 -32.06 17.05
N ASP A 330 -84.35 -32.75 18.18
CA ASP A 330 -85.52 -33.39 18.76
C ASP A 330 -86.26 -32.48 19.76
N CYS A 331 -86.39 -31.18 19.46
CA CYS A 331 -87.17 -30.25 20.29
C CYS A 331 -88.68 -30.28 20.00
N ASP A 332 -89.48 -30.02 21.04
CA ASP A 332 -90.91 -29.69 20.89
C ASP A 332 -91.06 -28.25 20.36
N CYS A 333 -90.83 -28.09 19.06
CA CYS A 333 -90.65 -26.80 18.42
C CYS A 333 -91.29 -26.73 17.02
N ARG A 334 -91.65 -25.51 16.59
CA ARG A 334 -92.18 -25.19 15.25
C ARG A 334 -91.11 -24.49 14.43
N ASN A 335 -91.02 -24.78 13.14
CA ASN A 335 -90.12 -24.09 12.21
C ASN A 335 -90.91 -23.03 11.42
N ASP A 336 -91.27 -21.92 12.07
CA ASP A 336 -92.16 -20.89 11.53
C ASP A 336 -91.50 -19.53 11.38
N TYR A 337 -90.19 -19.40 11.66
CA TYR A 337 -89.52 -18.12 11.58
C TYR A 337 -89.02 -17.81 10.16
N SER A 338 -89.75 -16.98 9.44
CA SER A 338 -89.49 -16.66 8.02
C SER A 338 -88.18 -15.91 7.74
N ALA A 339 -87.55 -15.31 8.77
CA ALA A 339 -86.26 -14.64 8.68
C ALA A 339 -85.08 -15.61 8.91
N ALA A 340 -85.36 -16.89 9.19
CA ALA A 340 -84.34 -17.89 9.40
C ALA A 340 -83.48 -18.11 8.17
N GLY A 341 -82.21 -18.44 8.41
CA GLY A 341 -81.28 -18.81 7.35
C GLY A 341 -79.87 -18.99 7.86
N TYR A 342 -79.02 -19.49 6.98
CA TYR A 342 -77.62 -19.78 7.29
C TYR A 342 -76.74 -19.45 6.11
N THR A 343 -75.81 -18.52 6.33
CA THR A 343 -74.96 -17.97 5.27
C THR A 343 -73.49 -18.17 5.63
N LEU A 344 -72.75 -18.75 4.69
CA LEU A 344 -71.33 -19.00 4.72
C LEU A 344 -70.58 -17.91 3.94
N PHE A 345 -69.40 -17.52 4.39
CA PHE A 345 -68.63 -16.44 3.77
C PHE A 345 -67.23 -16.91 3.34
N HIS A 346 -66.89 -16.67 2.08
CA HIS A 346 -65.55 -16.92 1.53
C HIS A 346 -64.70 -15.67 1.50
N LYS A 347 -65.34 -14.55 1.18
CA LYS A 347 -64.74 -13.23 1.19
C LYS A 347 -65.73 -12.23 1.75
N VAL A 348 -65.24 -11.21 2.41
CA VAL A 348 -66.05 -10.13 2.99
C VAL A 348 -65.54 -8.79 2.52
N ARG A 349 -66.46 -7.89 2.16
CA ARG A 349 -66.10 -6.59 1.60
C ARG A 349 -65.45 -5.73 2.67
N LEU A 350 -64.31 -5.13 2.35
CA LEU A 350 -63.56 -4.25 3.25
C LEU A 350 -63.49 -2.85 2.64
N ASP A 351 -63.91 -1.85 3.40
CA ASP A 351 -63.50 -0.48 3.15
C ASP A 351 -62.11 -0.26 3.74
N ILE A 352 -61.10 -0.15 2.86
CA ILE A 352 -59.69 0.01 3.23
C ILE A 352 -59.42 1.36 3.91
N ILE A 353 -60.22 2.39 3.62
CA ILE A 353 -60.05 3.74 4.16
C ILE A 353 -60.50 3.77 5.61
N SER A 354 -61.72 3.29 5.87
CA SER A 354 -62.32 3.28 7.21
C SER A 354 -61.99 2.02 8.03
N LEU A 355 -61.35 1.02 7.42
CA LEU A 355 -61.08 -0.31 7.99
C LEU A 355 -62.34 -0.97 8.56
N ARG A 356 -63.40 -0.99 7.75
CA ARG A 356 -64.69 -1.59 8.11
C ARG A 356 -65.07 -2.69 7.16
N ILE A 357 -65.42 -3.84 7.71
CA ILE A 357 -66.04 -4.91 6.93
C ILE A 357 -67.53 -4.61 6.81
N MET A 358 -68.02 -4.55 5.56
CA MET A 358 -69.42 -4.35 5.23
C MET A 358 -70.19 -5.66 5.37
N THR A 359 -70.94 -5.79 6.46
CA THR A 359 -71.61 -7.05 6.83
C THR A 359 -72.74 -7.45 5.86
N THR A 360 -73.31 -6.48 5.17
CA THR A 360 -74.45 -6.65 4.27
C THR A 360 -74.04 -6.97 2.83
N ASP A 361 -72.74 -6.93 2.49
CA ASP A 361 -72.27 -7.35 1.19
C ASP A 361 -72.17 -8.89 1.15
N LEU A 362 -73.03 -9.50 0.34
CA LEU A 362 -73.20 -10.94 0.25
C LEU A 362 -72.58 -11.54 -1.01
N LYS A 363 -71.79 -10.77 -1.78
CA LYS A 363 -71.32 -11.17 -3.13
C LYS A 363 -70.55 -12.50 -3.15
N PHE A 364 -69.69 -12.73 -2.17
CA PHE A 364 -68.88 -13.95 -2.05
C PHE A 364 -69.35 -14.85 -0.89
N SER A 365 -70.65 -14.77 -0.59
CA SER A 365 -71.31 -15.61 0.40
C SER A 365 -72.15 -16.71 -0.27
N GLN A 366 -72.43 -17.76 0.46
CA GLN A 366 -73.32 -18.84 0.05
C GLN A 366 -74.34 -19.09 1.15
N THR A 367 -75.62 -18.86 0.86
CA THR A 367 -76.72 -19.20 1.77
C THR A 367 -77.11 -20.66 1.56
N LEU A 368 -76.91 -21.50 2.57
CA LEU A 368 -77.21 -22.94 2.49
C LEU A 368 -78.71 -23.23 2.65
N PHE A 369 -79.39 -22.46 3.49
CA PHE A 369 -80.83 -22.56 3.67
C PHE A 369 -81.44 -21.23 4.12
N GLY A 370 -82.73 -21.06 3.87
CA GLY A 370 -83.50 -19.90 4.33
C GLY A 370 -83.10 -18.59 3.63
N ARG A 371 -83.21 -17.47 4.35
CA ARG A 371 -82.85 -16.15 3.86
C ARG A 371 -81.35 -15.86 4.06
N PRO A 372 -80.74 -15.02 3.21
CA PRO A 372 -79.37 -14.58 3.44
C PRO A 372 -79.25 -13.81 4.75
N VAL A 373 -78.25 -14.18 5.55
CA VAL A 373 -77.97 -13.59 6.87
C VAL A 373 -76.68 -12.78 6.76
N PRO A 374 -76.69 -11.47 7.08
CA PRO A 374 -75.49 -10.63 7.03
C PRO A 374 -74.35 -11.16 7.90
N PHE A 375 -73.12 -10.91 7.46
CA PHE A 375 -71.92 -11.37 8.16
C PHE A 375 -71.86 -10.83 9.59
N ALA A 376 -71.32 -11.63 10.53
CA ALA A 376 -71.20 -11.27 11.94
C ALA A 376 -72.54 -10.97 12.64
N THR A 377 -73.67 -11.43 12.10
CA THR A 377 -75.00 -11.27 12.70
C THR A 377 -75.61 -12.61 13.05
N ALA A 378 -76.49 -12.61 14.05
CA ALA A 378 -77.23 -13.79 14.45
C ALA A 378 -78.56 -13.40 15.09
N GLY A 379 -79.50 -14.33 15.14
CA GLY A 379 -80.77 -14.13 15.81
C GLY A 379 -81.62 -15.38 15.83
N ASP A 380 -82.74 -15.33 16.53
CA ASP A 380 -83.73 -16.41 16.52
C ASP A 380 -85.05 -15.93 17.13
N CYS A 381 -86.09 -16.75 16.93
CA CYS A 381 -87.36 -16.65 17.64
C CYS A 381 -87.56 -17.81 18.62
N TYR A 382 -86.47 -18.38 19.17
CA TYR A 382 -86.51 -19.69 19.82
C TYR A 382 -87.34 -19.72 21.09
N SER A 383 -87.07 -18.79 22.01
CA SER A 383 -87.71 -18.71 23.32
C SER A 383 -87.88 -17.23 23.72
N ALA A 384 -88.91 -16.90 24.48
CA ALA A 384 -89.05 -15.61 25.17
C ALA A 384 -88.12 -15.47 26.39
N ALA A 385 -87.59 -16.59 26.90
CA ALA A 385 -86.55 -16.60 27.90
C ALA A 385 -85.16 -16.37 27.30
N LYS A 386 -84.13 -16.17 28.14
CA LYS A 386 -82.76 -15.79 27.73
C LYS A 386 -81.92 -16.95 27.14
N CYS A 387 -82.49 -17.75 26.23
CA CYS A 387 -81.83 -18.88 25.57
C CYS A 387 -81.71 -18.66 24.05
N PRO A 388 -80.61 -18.02 23.60
CA PRO A 388 -80.36 -17.80 22.20
C PRO A 388 -79.80 -19.06 21.52
N GLN A 389 -80.33 -19.37 20.33
CA GLN A 389 -79.91 -20.45 19.44
C GLN A 389 -79.24 -19.93 18.16
N GLY A 390 -79.53 -18.69 17.74
CA GLY A 390 -78.83 -18.05 16.63
C GLY A 390 -77.34 -17.93 16.91
N GLN A 391 -76.50 -18.07 15.89
CA GLN A 391 -75.05 -18.10 16.06
C GLN A 391 -74.30 -17.47 14.88
N PHE A 392 -73.10 -16.96 15.15
CA PHE A 392 -72.18 -16.50 14.14
C PHE A 392 -70.74 -16.84 14.53
N SER A 393 -69.88 -16.95 13.52
CA SER A 393 -68.44 -17.14 13.68
C SER A 393 -67.69 -16.27 12.69
N ILE A 394 -66.60 -15.66 13.15
CA ILE A 394 -65.69 -14.77 12.44
C ILE A 394 -64.28 -15.28 12.70
N ASN A 395 -63.56 -15.62 11.65
CA ASN A 395 -62.17 -16.03 11.72
C ASN A 395 -61.36 -15.29 10.65
N LEU A 396 -60.60 -14.30 11.11
CA LEU A 396 -59.72 -13.45 10.30
C LEU A 396 -58.24 -13.91 10.34
N ILE A 397 -57.95 -15.07 10.91
CA ILE A 397 -56.57 -15.58 11.03
C ILE A 397 -55.93 -15.69 9.64
N GLY A 398 -54.70 -15.21 9.52
CA GLY A 398 -53.94 -15.20 8.26
C GLY A 398 -54.33 -14.11 7.26
N THR A 399 -55.28 -13.25 7.59
CA THR A 399 -55.64 -12.07 6.77
C THR A 399 -54.81 -10.82 7.11
N GLY A 400 -54.13 -10.83 8.26
CA GLY A 400 -53.44 -9.64 8.80
C GLY A 400 -54.39 -8.62 9.44
N LEU A 401 -55.65 -8.99 9.64
CA LEU A 401 -56.68 -8.16 10.27
C LEU A 401 -57.19 -8.82 11.55
N LYS A 402 -57.53 -8.00 12.55
CA LYS A 402 -58.26 -8.40 13.75
C LYS A 402 -59.44 -7.48 14.00
N VAL A 403 -60.46 -7.96 14.70
CA VAL A 403 -61.62 -7.12 15.02
C VAL A 403 -61.25 -6.12 16.11
N ALA A 404 -61.61 -4.85 15.92
CA ALA A 404 -61.33 -3.80 16.90
C ALA A 404 -62.04 -4.07 18.23
N GLU A 405 -61.40 -3.78 19.36
CA GLU A 405 -61.99 -3.94 20.70
C GLU A 405 -63.24 -3.07 20.90
N ALA A 406 -63.30 -1.93 20.21
CA ALA A 406 -64.47 -1.06 20.19
C ALA A 406 -65.71 -1.70 19.53
N THR A 407 -65.52 -2.73 18.69
CA THR A 407 -66.61 -3.44 18.02
C THR A 407 -67.36 -4.32 19.03
N LYS A 408 -68.62 -3.97 19.28
CA LYS A 408 -69.53 -4.68 20.20
C LYS A 408 -70.77 -5.16 19.45
N TRP A 409 -71.41 -6.21 19.95
CA TRP A 409 -72.69 -6.70 19.42
C TRP A 409 -73.82 -6.14 20.25
N THR A 410 -74.72 -5.41 19.60
CA THR A 410 -75.93 -4.87 20.25
C THR A 410 -77.14 -5.69 19.87
N SER A 411 -78.03 -5.91 20.83
CA SER A 411 -79.34 -6.49 20.59
C SER A 411 -80.26 -5.54 19.83
N GLN A 412 -81.05 -6.09 18.91
CA GLN A 412 -82.22 -5.47 18.30
C GLN A 412 -83.43 -6.32 18.63
N GLY A 413 -84.41 -5.71 19.32
CA GLY A 413 -85.60 -6.39 19.84
C GLY A 413 -85.67 -6.32 21.36
N ASN A 414 -86.79 -6.80 21.91
CA ASN A 414 -87.00 -6.86 23.36
C ASN A 414 -86.50 -8.21 23.91
N TYR A 415 -85.94 -8.22 25.12
CA TYR A 415 -85.51 -9.43 25.85
C TYR A 415 -84.46 -10.31 25.14
N VAL A 416 -83.71 -9.76 24.18
CA VAL A 416 -82.66 -10.46 23.43
C VAL A 416 -81.47 -10.77 24.33
N SER A 417 -80.95 -12.00 24.21
CA SER A 417 -79.74 -12.45 24.85
C SER A 417 -78.57 -12.41 23.86
N VAL A 418 -77.43 -11.89 24.29
CA VAL A 418 -76.20 -11.77 23.47
C VAL A 418 -75.03 -12.32 24.28
N LYS A 419 -74.42 -13.40 23.79
CA LYS A 419 -73.24 -14.04 24.37
C LYS A 419 -72.16 -14.11 23.30
N VAL A 420 -71.13 -13.26 23.39
CA VAL A 420 -70.04 -13.20 22.40
C VAL A 420 -68.71 -13.48 23.08
N HIS A 421 -67.92 -14.33 22.45
CA HIS A 421 -66.57 -14.70 22.87
C HIS A 421 -65.56 -14.19 21.85
N ARG A 422 -64.46 -13.64 22.35
CA ARG A 422 -63.37 -13.07 21.55
C ARG A 422 -62.07 -13.73 21.98
N SER A 423 -61.27 -14.18 21.01
CA SER A 423 -59.92 -14.70 21.26
C SER A 423 -58.98 -13.60 21.75
N GLU A 424 -57.91 -13.98 22.45
CA GLU A 424 -56.92 -13.02 22.99
C GLU A 424 -56.28 -12.14 21.90
N ASP A 425 -56.03 -12.71 20.71
CA ASP A 425 -55.47 -11.98 19.56
C ASP A 425 -56.50 -11.12 18.80
N GLY A 426 -57.79 -11.26 19.12
CA GLY A 426 -58.91 -10.58 18.47
C GLY A 426 -59.18 -11.02 17.02
N ALA A 427 -58.54 -12.07 16.53
CA ALA A 427 -58.71 -12.58 15.16
C ALA A 427 -59.89 -13.55 15.02
N ARG A 428 -60.31 -14.21 16.12
CA ARG A 428 -61.45 -15.13 16.15
C ARG A 428 -62.54 -14.64 17.11
N ILE A 429 -63.75 -14.54 16.60
CA ILE A 429 -64.93 -14.14 17.38
C ILE A 429 -66.07 -15.09 17.03
N TYR A 430 -66.76 -15.60 18.04
CA TYR A 430 -67.99 -16.35 17.83
C TYR A 430 -69.00 -15.95 18.89
N GLY A 431 -70.28 -16.05 18.56
CA GLY A 431 -71.33 -15.63 19.48
C GLY A 431 -72.62 -16.37 19.26
N ARG A 432 -73.40 -16.46 20.34
CA ARG A 432 -74.79 -16.91 20.34
C ARG A 432 -75.70 -15.75 20.72
N CYS A 433 -76.78 -15.61 19.96
CA CYS A 433 -77.60 -14.43 20.02
C CYS A 433 -78.99 -14.64 19.46
N GLY A 434 -79.97 -14.06 20.14
CA GLY A 434 -81.39 -14.21 19.83
C GLY A 434 -82.24 -14.25 21.09
N GLY A 435 -83.37 -14.94 21.05
CA GLY A 435 -84.42 -14.86 22.06
C GLY A 435 -85.47 -13.79 21.71
N PHE A 436 -86.73 -14.15 21.85
CA PHE A 436 -87.93 -13.34 21.61
C PHE A 436 -87.94 -12.63 20.26
N CYS A 437 -87.58 -13.36 19.20
CA CYS A 437 -87.45 -12.83 17.84
C CYS A 437 -86.40 -11.73 17.69
N GLY A 438 -85.44 -11.73 18.61
CA GLY A 438 -84.31 -10.83 18.62
C GLY A 438 -83.21 -11.23 17.66
N LYS A 439 -82.39 -10.23 17.33
CA LYS A 439 -81.14 -10.40 16.58
C LYS A 439 -80.06 -9.51 17.19
N CYS A 440 -78.82 -9.77 16.84
CA CYS A 440 -77.71 -8.87 17.14
C CYS A 440 -76.89 -8.61 15.91
N ILE A 441 -76.32 -7.42 15.94
CA ILE A 441 -75.54 -6.84 14.88
C ILE A 441 -74.31 -6.16 15.47
N PRO A 442 -73.19 -6.10 14.74
CA PRO A 442 -72.02 -5.38 15.19
C PRO A 442 -72.24 -3.86 15.11
N GLN A 443 -71.71 -3.13 16.09
CA GLN A 443 -71.67 -1.67 16.15
C GLN A 443 -70.22 -1.17 16.15
N PRO A 444 -69.95 0.03 15.59
CA PRO A 444 -70.94 0.99 15.08
C PRO A 444 -71.39 0.77 13.62
N HIS A 445 -72.60 1.24 13.30
CA HIS A 445 -73.18 1.32 11.94
C HIS A 445 -73.43 -0.02 11.22
N ASN A 446 -73.77 -1.07 11.96
CA ASN A 446 -73.99 -2.41 11.38
C ASN A 446 -72.76 -2.92 10.61
N SER A 447 -71.55 -2.44 10.97
CA SER A 447 -70.30 -2.76 10.30
C SER A 447 -69.29 -3.28 11.32
N LEU A 448 -68.35 -4.10 10.86
CA LEU A 448 -67.32 -4.66 11.73
C LEU A 448 -66.05 -3.80 11.58
N LEU A 449 -65.75 -2.98 12.59
CA LEU A 449 -64.47 -2.25 12.62
C LEU A 449 -63.33 -3.23 12.87
N VAL A 450 -62.27 -3.14 12.06
CA VAL A 450 -61.08 -3.99 12.15
C VAL A 450 -59.81 -3.15 12.25
N TYR A 451 -58.74 -3.76 12.75
CA TYR A 451 -57.39 -3.20 12.77
C TYR A 451 -56.42 -4.10 12.03
N VAL A 452 -55.38 -3.48 11.49
CA VAL A 452 -54.26 -4.16 10.87
C VAL A 452 -53.30 -4.62 11.97
N GLN A 453 -52.82 -5.88 11.91
CA GLN A 453 -51.89 -6.47 12.88
C GLN A 453 -50.41 -6.14 12.61
#